data_AF-A0A1Z5LD79-F1
#
_entry.id   AF-A0A1Z5LD79-F1
#
_cell.length_a   1.000
_cell.length_b   1.000
_cell.length_c   1.000
_cell.angle_alpha   90.00
_cell.angle_beta   90.00
_cell.angle_gamma   90.00
#
_symmetry.space_group_name_H-M   'P 1'
#
loop_
_entity.id
_entity.type
_entity.pdbx_description
1 polymer ?
#
loop_
_entity_poly.entity_id
_entity_poly.type
_entity_poly.pdbx_seq_one_letter_code
_entity_poly.pdbx_strand_id
1 'polypeptide(L)'
;MQDVKRSLAASSKDAPTTSSYYPVTSWIYIQDHQYDVQMTVVTDRAQGGTSIDPGSLELMIHRQHISDDNLGVAEALSDKGTDGKGIIVRGKHLLHVGSIVDSGPITRNLALRQVYMPVTMFSTMPPGHIPISHYSALQDPIP
;
A
#
# COMPACT_ATOMS: atom_id res chain seq x y z
N MET A 1 3.68 11.79 -8.23
CA MET A 1 4.28 11.00 -7.13
C MET A 1 5.77 11.24 -7.13
N GLN A 2 6.32 11.58 -5.97
CA GLN A 2 7.76 11.75 -5.76
C GLN A 2 8.19 10.71 -4.72
N ASP A 3 9.28 10.01 -5.02
CA ASP A 3 9.87 9.05 -4.11
C ASP A 3 10.87 9.77 -3.20
N VAL A 4 10.87 9.44 -1.91
CA VAL A 4 11.78 10.02 -0.94
C VAL A 4 12.70 8.93 -0.43
N LYS A 5 14.00 9.06 -0.72
CA LYS A 5 15.03 8.17 -0.17
C LYS A 5 15.07 8.35 1.35
N ARG A 6 14.90 7.26 2.09
CA ARG A 6 15.05 7.22 3.54
C ARG A 6 16.36 6.51 3.89
N SER A 7 17.06 7.06 4.87
CA SER A 7 18.17 6.39 5.54
C SER A 7 17.78 6.23 6.99
N LEU A 8 18.00 5.05 7.57
CA LEU A 8 17.95 4.92 9.02
C LEU A 8 18.98 5.92 9.59
N ALA A 9 18.54 6.77 10.52
CA ALA A 9 19.51 7.47 11.36
C ALA A 9 20.35 6.39 12.04
N ALA A 10 21.68 6.52 12.00
CA ALA A 10 22.63 5.52 12.48
C ALA A 10 22.07 4.85 13.74
N SER A 11 21.81 3.54 13.65
CA SER A 11 21.23 2.73 14.71
C SER A 11 22.09 2.85 15.96
N SER A 12 21.85 3.87 16.78
CA SER A 12 22.15 3.78 18.20
C SER A 12 21.26 2.65 18.69
N LYS A 13 21.83 1.70 19.45
CA LYS A 13 21.08 0.58 20.02
C LYS A 13 19.88 1.01 20.88
N ASP A 14 19.74 2.31 21.14
CA ASP A 14 18.73 2.93 21.99
C ASP A 14 17.67 3.74 21.21
N ALA A 15 17.77 3.88 19.89
CA ALA A 15 16.74 4.56 19.11
C ALA A 15 15.48 3.69 19.03
N PRO A 16 14.29 4.21 19.40
CA PRO A 16 13.07 3.41 19.37
C PRO A 16 12.75 3.02 17.93
N THR A 17 12.46 1.73 17.69
CA THR A 17 12.10 1.17 16.38
C THR A 17 10.99 1.95 15.68
N THR A 18 10.09 2.56 16.47
CA THR A 18 8.98 3.40 15.99
C THR A 18 9.43 4.65 15.24
N SER A 19 10.62 5.18 15.52
CA SER A 19 11.16 6.38 14.85
C SER A 19 11.53 6.15 13.38
N SER A 20 11.70 4.89 12.98
CA SER A 20 12.08 4.51 11.63
C SER A 20 10.88 4.18 10.74
N TYR A 21 9.66 4.23 11.27
CA TYR A 21 8.44 4.01 10.50
C TYR A 21 8.02 5.26 9.72
N TYR A 22 7.80 5.10 8.42
CA TYR A 22 7.35 6.16 7.52
C TYR A 22 5.98 5.85 6.92
N PRO A 23 5.20 6.87 6.53
CA PRO A 23 3.97 6.67 5.79
C PRO A 23 4.28 6.14 4.39
N VAL A 24 3.68 5.00 4.05
CA VAL A 24 3.72 4.36 2.73
C VAL A 24 2.33 4.47 2.12
N THR A 25 2.14 5.41 1.20
CA THR A 25 0.83 5.70 0.59
C THR A 25 0.57 4.93 -0.70
N SER A 26 1.61 4.45 -1.39
CA SER A 26 1.45 3.77 -2.68
C SER A 26 2.47 2.68 -2.91
N TRP A 27 3.74 2.92 -2.60
CA TRP A 27 4.76 1.87 -2.66
C TRP A 27 5.94 2.16 -1.73
N ILE A 28 6.71 1.12 -1.47
CA ILE A 28 8.00 1.13 -0.77
C ILE A 28 8.93 0.15 -1.48
N TYR A 29 10.22 0.45 -1.57
CA TYR A 29 11.19 -0.44 -2.20
C TYR A 29 12.56 -0.39 -1.53
N ILE A 30 13.34 -1.44 -1.74
CA ILE A 30 14.77 -1.52 -1.43
C ILE A 30 15.55 -1.90 -2.70
N GLN A 31 16.81 -1.47 -2.78
CA GLN A 31 17.68 -1.69 -3.92
C GLN A 31 19.00 -2.30 -3.47
N ASP A 32 19.49 -3.26 -4.25
CA ASP A 32 20.86 -3.75 -4.18
C ASP A 32 21.57 -3.38 -5.49
N HIS A 33 22.46 -2.38 -5.40
CA HIS A 33 23.23 -1.89 -6.54
C HIS A 33 24.34 -2.85 -6.97
N GLN A 34 24.78 -3.78 -6.12
CA GLN A 34 25.80 -4.77 -6.48
C GLN A 34 25.23 -5.81 -7.46
N TYR A 35 23.98 -6.21 -7.26
CA TYR A 35 23.31 -7.21 -8.11
C TYR A 35 22.34 -6.61 -9.13
N ASP A 36 22.20 -5.27 -9.16
CA ASP A 36 21.20 -4.56 -9.97
C ASP A 36 19.77 -5.11 -9.75
N VAL A 37 19.36 -5.18 -8.48
CA VAL A 37 18.03 -5.69 -8.10
C VAL A 37 17.29 -4.65 -7.29
N GLN A 38 16.00 -4.47 -7.58
CA GLN A 38 15.05 -3.73 -6.78
C GLN A 38 13.88 -4.63 -6.38
N MET A 39 13.54 -4.63 -5.09
CA MET A 39 12.32 -5.23 -4.57
C MET A 39 11.34 -4.14 -4.17
N THR A 40 10.16 -4.13 -4.78
CA THR A 40 9.12 -3.11 -4.58
C THR A 40 7.83 -3.74 -4.11
N VAL A 41 7.21 -3.14 -3.10
CA VAL A 41 5.87 -3.48 -2.63
C VAL A 41 4.93 -2.31 -2.91
N VAL A 42 3.91 -2.53 -3.72
CA VAL A 42 2.79 -1.59 -3.94
C VAL A 42 1.65 -1.94 -2.98
N THR A 43 1.14 -0.94 -2.27
CA THR A 43 0.09 -1.10 -1.25
C THR A 43 -1.28 -0.74 -1.82
N ASP A 44 -2.34 -1.39 -1.31
CA ASP A 44 -3.73 -1.05 -1.65
C ASP A 44 -4.30 0.14 -0.85
N ARG A 45 -3.58 0.57 0.20
CA ARG A 45 -3.93 1.65 1.11
C ARG A 45 -2.69 2.25 1.76
N ALA A 46 -2.87 3.37 2.46
CA ALA A 46 -1.82 3.96 3.28
C ALA A 46 -1.50 3.08 4.49
N GLN A 47 -0.21 2.81 4.71
CA GLN A 47 0.30 1.99 5.82
C GLN A 47 1.55 2.62 6.41
N GLY A 48 1.96 2.17 7.59
CA GLY A 48 3.31 2.44 8.11
C GLY A 48 4.29 1.38 7.60
N GLY A 49 5.49 1.78 7.20
CA GLY A 49 6.51 0.85 6.74
C GLY A 49 7.93 1.31 7.02
N THR A 50 8.86 0.36 7.00
CA THR A 50 10.29 0.62 7.18
C THR A 50 11.14 -0.54 6.65
N SER A 51 12.46 -0.43 6.80
CA SER A 51 13.48 -1.45 6.53
C SER A 51 14.44 -1.42 7.71
N ILE A 52 14.17 -2.21 8.76
CA ILE A 52 14.97 -2.24 9.99
C ILE A 52 16.35 -2.85 9.71
N ASP A 53 16.35 -4.04 9.12
CA ASP A 53 17.56 -4.77 8.79
C ASP A 53 17.92 -4.59 7.30
N PRO A 54 19.21 -4.57 6.94
CA PRO A 54 19.62 -4.57 5.53
C PRO A 54 18.99 -5.73 4.76
N GLY A 55 18.40 -5.44 3.60
CA GLY A 55 17.71 -6.44 2.79
C GLY A 55 16.30 -6.81 3.26
N SER A 56 15.80 -6.19 4.34
CA SER A 56 14.44 -6.40 4.84
C SER A 56 13.51 -5.24 4.48
N LEU A 57 12.22 -5.51 4.44
CA LEU A 57 11.18 -4.51 4.27
C LEU A 57 9.96 -4.97 5.06
N GLU A 58 9.39 -4.08 5.87
CA GLU A 58 8.22 -4.38 6.68
C GLU A 58 7.11 -3.34 6.53
N LEU A 59 5.87 -3.82 6.65
CA LEU A 59 4.64 -3.03 6.57
C LEU A 59 3.71 -3.42 7.72
N MET A 60 3.17 -2.41 8.41
CA MET A 60 2.15 -2.60 9.44
C MET A 60 0.80 -2.85 8.77
N ILE A 61 0.30 -4.08 8.86
CA ILE A 61 -0.94 -4.50 8.22
C ILE A 61 -2.17 -3.97 8.97
N HIS A 62 -2.16 -4.11 10.30
CA HIS A 62 -3.24 -3.76 11.20
C HIS A 62 -2.68 -3.64 12.62
N ARG A 63 -3.28 -2.80 13.47
CA ARG A 63 -2.90 -2.64 14.88
C ARG A 63 -4.14 -2.57 15.77
N GLN A 64 -4.01 -3.09 16.98
CA GLN A 64 -5.01 -2.99 18.04
C GLN A 64 -4.29 -2.59 19.34
N HIS A 65 -4.89 -1.69 20.11
CA HIS A 65 -4.40 -1.26 21.42
C HIS A 65 -5.48 -1.47 22.48
N ILE A 66 -5.09 -1.94 23.67
CA ILE A 66 -5.99 -2.21 24.79
C ILE A 66 -6.18 -0.96 25.67
N SER A 67 -5.28 0.02 25.52
CA SER A 67 -5.28 1.29 26.27
C SER A 67 -5.28 2.48 25.33
N ASP A 68 -5.86 3.60 25.81
CA ASP A 68 -5.75 4.92 25.19
C ASP A 68 -4.31 5.44 25.30
N ASP A 69 -3.88 6.26 24.34
CA ASP A 69 -2.56 6.89 24.31
C ASP A 69 -2.56 8.29 24.96
N ASN A 70 -3.70 8.75 25.47
CA ASN A 70 -3.93 10.06 26.07
C ASN A 70 -3.64 11.24 25.14
N LEU A 71 -3.78 11.05 23.81
CA LEU A 71 -3.60 12.11 22.81
C LEU A 71 -4.91 12.80 22.39
N GLY A 72 -6.02 12.53 23.11
CA GLY A 72 -7.25 13.32 23.04
C GLY A 72 -8.50 12.60 22.52
N VAL A 73 -8.38 11.34 22.07
CA VAL A 73 -9.55 10.54 21.64
C VAL A 73 -10.22 9.87 22.85
N ALA A 74 -9.48 9.59 23.92
CA ALA A 74 -9.97 9.02 25.18
C ALA A 74 -10.60 7.62 25.01
N GLU A 75 -10.12 6.86 24.04
CA GLU A 75 -10.54 5.48 23.79
C GLU A 75 -9.37 4.63 23.29
N ALA A 76 -9.38 3.35 23.64
CA ALA A 76 -8.40 2.41 23.11
C ALA A 76 -8.74 2.04 21.66
N LEU A 77 -7.72 1.88 20.80
CA LEU A 77 -7.90 1.39 19.43
C LEU A 77 -8.26 -0.10 19.42
N SER A 78 -9.51 -0.43 19.75
CA SER A 78 -9.99 -1.80 19.96
C SER A 78 -11.40 -1.99 19.40
N ASP A 79 -11.59 -1.60 18.14
CA ASP A 79 -12.87 -1.70 17.45
C ASP A 79 -13.35 -3.16 17.35
N LYS A 80 -14.65 -3.34 17.59
CA LYS A 80 -15.28 -4.66 17.56
C LYS A 80 -16.00 -4.95 16.26
N GLY A 81 -15.78 -6.15 15.73
CA GLY A 81 -16.50 -6.66 14.57
C GLY A 81 -17.96 -7.05 14.88
N THR A 82 -18.69 -7.51 13.87
CA THR A 82 -20.09 -7.96 14.00
C THR A 82 -20.27 -9.14 14.96
N ASP A 83 -19.21 -9.91 15.19
CA ASP A 83 -19.15 -11.04 16.13
C ASP A 83 -18.71 -10.64 17.54
N GLY A 84 -18.55 -9.33 17.80
CA GLY A 84 -18.12 -8.79 19.10
C GLY A 84 -16.65 -9.03 19.43
N LYS A 85 -15.85 -9.55 18.49
CA LYS A 85 -14.39 -9.71 18.62
C LYS A 85 -13.68 -8.47 18.10
N GLY A 86 -12.58 -8.59 17.35
CA GLY A 86 -11.89 -7.48 16.68
C GLY A 86 -12.33 -7.33 15.22
N ILE A 87 -12.09 -6.16 14.63
CA ILE A 87 -12.33 -5.96 13.20
C ILE A 87 -11.39 -6.83 12.35
N ILE A 88 -11.94 -7.38 11.27
CA ILE A 88 -11.20 -8.18 10.29
C ILE A 88 -10.94 -7.30 9.07
N VAL A 89 -9.67 -7.08 8.76
CA VAL A 89 -9.24 -6.32 7.58
C VAL A 89 -8.61 -7.27 6.56
N ARG A 90 -9.00 -7.11 5.29
CA ARG A 90 -8.33 -7.75 4.15
C ARG A 90 -7.64 -6.67 3.34
N GLY A 91 -6.35 -6.87 3.08
CA GLY A 91 -5.54 -6.02 2.23
C GLY A 91 -4.84 -6.80 1.12
N LYS A 92 -4.32 -6.08 0.14
CA LYS A 92 -3.54 -6.61 -0.98
C LYS A 92 -2.22 -5.87 -1.11
N HIS A 93 -1.14 -6.64 -1.24
CA HIS A 93 0.19 -6.15 -1.60
C HIS A 93 0.60 -6.74 -2.94
N LEU A 94 1.07 -5.90 -3.85
CA LEU A 94 1.69 -6.35 -5.10
C LEU A 94 3.20 -6.26 -4.95
N LEU A 95 3.87 -7.41 -5.04
CA LEU A 95 5.32 -7.51 -4.98
C LEU A 95 5.88 -7.56 -6.40
N HIS A 96 6.87 -6.72 -6.68
CA HIS A 96 7.65 -6.74 -7.91
C HIS A 96 9.15 -6.81 -7.57
N VAL A 97 9.87 -7.70 -8.25
CA VAL A 97 11.33 -7.82 -8.18
C VAL A 97 11.86 -7.74 -9.61
N GLY A 98 12.82 -6.85 -9.85
CA GLY A 98 13.37 -6.62 -11.18
C GLY A 98 14.65 -5.80 -11.15
N SER A 99 15.18 -5.43 -12.32
CA SER A 99 16.33 -4.53 -12.44
C SER A 99 15.99 -3.14 -11.90
N ILE A 100 17.01 -2.39 -11.46
CA ILE A 100 16.78 -1.04 -10.91
C ILE A 100 16.22 -0.11 -12.00
N VAL A 101 16.68 -0.27 -13.24
CA VAL A 101 16.27 0.57 -14.38
C VAL A 101 14.81 0.30 -14.78
N ASP A 102 14.40 -0.96 -14.84
CA ASP A 102 13.04 -1.32 -15.32
C ASP A 102 11.97 -1.15 -14.24
N SER A 103 12.36 -1.19 -12.96
CA SER A 103 11.42 -1.17 -11.84
C SER A 103 10.64 0.14 -11.72
N GLY A 104 11.20 1.28 -12.14
CA GLY A 104 10.53 2.58 -12.07
C GLY A 104 9.22 2.63 -12.87
N PRO A 105 9.27 2.42 -14.20
CA PRO A 105 8.08 2.35 -15.06
C PRO A 105 7.07 1.29 -14.61
N ILE A 106 7.55 0.09 -14.22
CA ILE A 106 6.68 -1.01 -13.79
C ILE A 106 5.95 -0.65 -12.50
N THR A 107 6.65 -0.14 -11.49
CA THR A 107 6.08 0.28 -10.21
C THR A 107 4.99 1.32 -10.42
N ARG A 108 5.26 2.33 -11.25
CA ARG A 108 4.28 3.37 -11.57
C ARG A 108 3.03 2.78 -12.24
N ASN A 109 3.20 1.86 -13.19
CA ASN A 109 2.08 1.21 -13.85
C ASN A 109 1.26 0.36 -12.89
N LEU A 110 1.91 -0.43 -12.04
CA LEU A 110 1.26 -1.27 -11.03
C LEU A 110 0.47 -0.43 -10.02
N ALA A 111 1.06 0.66 -9.54
CA ALA A 111 0.40 1.58 -8.62
C ALA A 111 -0.81 2.27 -9.24
N LEU A 112 -0.69 2.75 -10.49
CA LEU A 112 -1.83 3.33 -11.21
C LEU A 112 -2.95 2.32 -11.41
N ARG A 113 -2.64 1.06 -11.76
CA ARG A 113 -3.66 0.00 -11.89
C ARG A 113 -4.32 -0.34 -10.56
N GLN A 114 -3.58 -0.25 -9.45
CA GLN A 114 -4.12 -0.48 -8.11
C GLN A 114 -5.08 0.64 -7.68
N VAL A 115 -4.75 1.91 -7.99
CA VAL A 115 -5.59 3.08 -7.68
C VAL A 115 -6.79 3.19 -8.62
N TYR A 116 -6.57 3.04 -9.93
CA TYR A 116 -7.58 3.17 -10.98
C TYR A 116 -8.08 1.80 -11.43
N MET A 117 -8.42 0.94 -10.47
CA MET A 117 -8.96 -0.38 -10.77
C MET A 117 -10.28 -0.27 -11.56
N PRO A 118 -10.52 -1.15 -12.55
CA PRO A 118 -11.73 -1.08 -13.36
C PRO A 118 -12.97 -1.39 -12.51
N VAL A 119 -14.04 -0.65 -12.76
CA VAL A 119 -15.36 -0.95 -12.20
C VAL A 119 -15.89 -2.21 -12.89
N THR A 120 -16.13 -3.26 -12.12
CA THR A 120 -16.69 -4.52 -12.63
C THR A 120 -18.20 -4.50 -12.44
N MET A 121 -18.95 -4.87 -13.49
CA MET A 121 -20.41 -4.97 -13.47
C MET A 121 -20.84 -6.41 -13.72
N PHE A 122 -21.90 -6.85 -13.04
CA PHE A 122 -22.45 -8.19 -13.17
C PHE A 122 -23.92 -8.09 -13.61
N SER A 123 -24.36 -9.02 -14.46
CA SER A 123 -25.75 -9.12 -14.89
C SER A 123 -26.23 -10.55 -14.79
N THR A 124 -27.50 -10.73 -14.43
CA THR A 124 -28.20 -12.01 -14.47
C THR A 124 -28.70 -12.36 -15.87
N MET A 125 -28.62 -11.42 -16.82
CA MET A 125 -28.99 -11.68 -18.20
C MET A 125 -27.93 -12.53 -18.90
N PRO A 126 -28.35 -13.45 -19.80
CA PRO A 126 -27.43 -14.25 -20.57
C PRO A 126 -26.54 -13.37 -21.48
N PRO A 127 -25.31 -13.81 -21.79
CA PRO A 127 -24.43 -13.13 -22.73
C PRO A 127 -25.17 -12.83 -24.05
N GLY A 128 -25.03 -11.61 -24.57
CA GLY A 128 -25.67 -11.15 -25.82
C GLY A 128 -27.05 -10.50 -25.67
N HIS A 129 -27.69 -10.60 -24.50
CA HIS A 129 -28.95 -9.90 -24.21
C HIS A 129 -28.76 -8.69 -23.27
N ILE A 130 -27.52 -8.39 -22.91
CA ILE A 130 -27.17 -7.25 -22.07
C ILE A 130 -27.20 -5.99 -22.98
N PRO A 131 -28.13 -5.04 -22.78
CA PRO A 131 -28.11 -3.78 -23.51
C PRO A 131 -26.86 -3.01 -23.09
N ILE A 132 -25.91 -2.85 -24.01
CA ILE A 132 -24.69 -2.09 -23.76
C ILE A 132 -25.00 -0.62 -24.04
N SER A 133 -25.33 0.14 -23.01
CA SER A 133 -25.35 1.60 -23.09
C SER A 133 -23.96 2.13 -22.76
N HIS A 134 -23.29 2.75 -23.73
CA HIS A 134 -22.03 3.47 -23.48
C HIS A 134 -22.34 4.84 -22.89
N TYR A 135 -21.75 5.15 -21.73
CA TYR A 135 -21.75 6.49 -21.17
C TYR A 135 -20.31 6.96 -20.99
N SER A 136 -20.00 8.13 -21.54
CA SER A 136 -18.72 8.82 -21.34
C SER A 136 -19.02 10.22 -20.82
N ALA A 137 -18.41 10.59 -19.70
CA ALA A 137 -18.44 11.97 -19.21
C ALA A 137 -17.35 12.85 -19.87
N LEU A 138 -16.47 12.26 -20.69
CA LEU A 138 -15.46 13.02 -21.43
C LEU A 138 -16.13 13.78 -22.57
N GLN A 139 -16.04 15.11 -22.53
CA GLN A 139 -16.47 15.97 -23.63
C GLN A 139 -15.47 15.92 -24.80
N ASP A 140 -14.19 15.69 -24.52
CA ASP A 140 -13.09 15.61 -25.48
C ASP A 140 -12.12 14.45 -25.13
N PRO A 141 -11.38 13.89 -26.11
CA PRO A 141 -10.38 12.85 -25.86
C PRO A 141 -9.22 13.36 -25.00
N ILE A 142 -8.71 12.48 -24.13
CA ILE A 142 -7.57 12.77 -23.26
C ILE A 142 -6.29 12.86 -24.13
N PRO A 143 -5.42 13.87 -23.94
CA PRO A 143 -4.17 14.02 -24.68
C PRO A 143 -3.13 12.92 -24.45
#